data_AF-A0A734R9A7-F1
#
_entry.id   AF-A0A734R9A7-F1
#
_cell.length_a   1.000
_cell.length_b   1.000
_cell.length_c   1.000
_cell.angle_alpha   90.00
_cell.angle_beta   90.00
_cell.angle_gamma   90.00
#
_symmetry.space_group_name_H-M   'P 1'
#
loop_
_entity.id
_entity.type
_entity.pdbx_description
1 polymer ?
#
loop_
_entity_poly.entity_id
_entity_poly.type
_entity_poly.pdbx_seq_one_letter_code
_entity_poly.pdbx_strand_id
1 'polypeptide(L)' 'NPINEVYINKSVACEILECLWDYGPLKKENAPGKYTQVITYRGHSNERIDISFKYSAAFTKTISIRGRP' A
#
# COMPACT_ATOMS: atom_id res chain seq x y z
N ASN A 1 -0.54 -23.09 8.58
CA ASN A 1 -1.77 -22.99 7.76
C ASN A 1 -1.94 -21.57 7.25
N PRO A 2 -2.29 -21.37 5.97
CA PRO A 2 -2.63 -20.04 5.45
C PRO A 2 -3.84 -19.44 6.18
N ILE A 3 -3.80 -18.14 6.46
CA ILE A 3 -4.93 -17.40 7.05
C ILE A 3 -5.95 -17.13 5.94
N ASN A 4 -7.24 -17.37 6.17
CA ASN A 4 -8.27 -17.17 5.15
C ASN A 4 -8.45 -15.67 4.81
N GLU A 5 -8.67 -14.86 5.84
CA GLU A 5 -8.88 -13.41 5.74
C GLU A 5 -8.31 -12.68 6.95
N VAL A 6 -7.89 -11.44 6.76
CA VAL A 6 -7.39 -10.55 7.80
C VAL A 6 -7.80 -9.11 7.49
N TYR A 7 -8.13 -8.34 8.52
CA TYR A 7 -8.40 -6.91 8.37
C TYR A 7 -7.08 -6.17 8.15
N ILE A 8 -7.02 -5.30 7.14
CA ILE A 8 -5.80 -4.56 6.79
C ILE A 8 -6.16 -3.07 6.71
N ASN A 9 -5.53 -2.27 7.58
CA ASN A 9 -5.61 -0.82 7.51
C ASN A 9 -4.36 -0.27 6.79
N LYS A 10 -4.55 0.69 5.88
CA LYS A 10 -3.49 1.32 5.10
C LYS A 10 -3.25 2.74 5.60
N SER A 11 -1.99 3.09 5.82
CA SER A 11 -1.53 4.48 5.90
C SER A 11 -0.40 4.74 4.92
N VAL A 12 -0.28 6.00 4.48
CA VAL A 12 0.76 6.41 3.54
C VAL A 12 1.49 7.60 4.12
N ALA A 13 2.82 7.53 4.11
CA ALA A 13 3.71 8.65 4.40
C ALA A 13 4.36 9.09 3.08
N CYS A 14 4.28 10.38 2.80
CA CYS A 14 4.83 11.00 1.60
C CYS A 14 6.08 11.79 1.97
N GLU A 15 7.12 11.71 1.13
CA GLU A 15 8.34 12.49 1.32
C GLU A 15 8.12 13.98 1.03
N ILE A 16 7.19 14.31 0.14
CA ILE A 16 6.82 15.68 -0.23
C ILE A 16 5.31 15.91 -0.08
N LEU A 17 4.88 17.16 -0.19
CA LEU A 17 3.49 17.56 0.06
C LEU A 17 2.54 17.20 -1.08
N GLU A 18 3.02 17.19 -2.32
CA GLU A 18 2.20 16.97 -3.50
C GLU A 18 1.61 15.56 -3.54
N CYS A 19 2.42 14.56 -3.18
CA CYS A 19 2.06 13.15 -3.05
C CYS A 19 1.05 12.67 -4.10
N LEU A 20 1.34 12.92 -5.38
CA LEU A 20 0.43 12.66 -6.50
C LEU A 20 0.48 11.19 -6.92
N TRP A 21 -0.29 10.39 -6.19
CA TRP A 21 -0.46 8.96 -6.39
C TRP A 21 -1.95 8.59 -6.30
N ASP A 22 -2.40 7.73 -7.21
CA ASP A 22 -3.70 7.09 -7.11
C ASP A 22 -3.57 5.74 -6.42
N TYR A 23 -4.45 5.50 -5.46
CA TYR A 23 -4.45 4.28 -4.67
C TYR A 23 -5.71 3.47 -4.98
N GLY A 24 -5.55 2.37 -5.72
CA GLY A 24 -6.66 1.44 -5.97
C GLY A 24 -7.20 0.80 -4.69
N PRO A 25 -8.35 0.13 -4.74
CA PRO A 25 -8.85 -0.62 -3.59
C PRO A 25 -7.90 -1.76 -3.22
N LEU A 26 -7.84 -2.10 -1.93
CA LEU A 26 -7.19 -3.32 -1.48
C LEU A 26 -8.10 -4.51 -1.82
N LYS A 27 -7.71 -5.30 -2.82
CA LYS A 27 -8.47 -6.43 -3.33
C LYS A 27 -8.05 -7.71 -2.61
N LYS A 28 -9.02 -8.44 -2.06
CA LYS A 28 -8.82 -9.83 -1.63
C LYS A 28 -8.83 -10.73 -2.87
N GLU A 29 -7.81 -11.57 -3.01
CA GLU A 29 -7.75 -12.56 -4.09
C GLU A 29 -8.37 -13.90 -3.68
N ASN A 30 -8.53 -14.81 -4.64
CA ASN A 30 -9.13 -16.13 -4.41
C ASN A 30 -8.26 -17.06 -3.55
N ALA A 31 -6.95 -16.79 -3.45
CA ALA A 31 -6.04 -17.58 -2.63
C ALA A 31 -6.07 -17.10 -1.16
N PRO A 32 -6.00 -18.01 -0.17
CA PRO A 32 -6.07 -17.66 1.23
C PRO A 32 -4.92 -16.72 1.62
N GLY A 33 -5.25 -15.62 2.30
CA GLY A 33 -4.28 -14.65 2.81
C GLY A 33 -3.65 -13.76 1.75
N LYS A 34 -4.09 -13.87 0.48
CA LYS A 34 -3.56 -13.06 -0.62
C LYS A 34 -4.39 -11.80 -0.83
N TYR A 35 -3.71 -10.66 -0.75
CA TYR A 35 -4.26 -9.34 -1.03
C TYR A 35 -3.40 -8.63 -2.07
N THR A 36 -4.03 -7.84 -2.93
CA THR A 36 -3.35 -7.02 -3.95
C THR A 36 -3.89 -5.60 -3.90
N GLN A 37 -3.03 -4.61 -4.15
CA GLN A 37 -3.43 -3.23 -4.32
C GLN A 37 -2.57 -2.61 -5.41
N VAL A 38 -3.22 -1.96 -6.37
CA VAL A 38 -2.51 -1.20 -7.41
C VAL A 38 -2.27 0.21 -6.90
N ILE A 39 -1.03 0.67 -7.03
CA ILE A 39 -0.60 2.02 -6.68
C ILE A 39 -0.09 2.65 -7.97
N THR A 40 -0.71 3.75 -8.39
CA THR A 40 -0.41 4.42 -9.66
C THR A 40 0.24 5.75 -9.39
N TYR A 41 1.48 5.92 -9.86
CA TYR A 41 2.20 7.19 -9.79
C TYR A 41 1.79 8.11 -10.93
N ARG A 42 1.55 9.40 -10.66
CA ARG A 42 1.04 10.36 -11.67
C ARG A 42 2.11 11.18 -12.41
N GLY A 43 3.39 10.92 -12.19
CA GLY A 43 4.47 11.51 -13.01
C GLY A 43 4.87 12.94 -12.67
N HIS A 44 4.42 13.50 -11.54
CA HIS A 44 4.66 14.91 -11.21
C HIS A 44 6.10 15.23 -10.76
N SER A 45 6.70 14.42 -9.89
CA SER A 45 8.00 14.68 -9.27
C SER A 45 8.67 13.39 -8.79
N ASN A 46 10.01 13.37 -8.81
CA ASN A 46 10.75 12.29 -8.15
C ASN A 46 10.41 12.28 -6.65
N GLU A 47 9.69 11.27 -6.20
CA GLU A 47 9.17 11.19 -4.83
C GLU A 47 9.26 9.76 -4.31
N ARG A 48 9.56 9.60 -3.02
CA ARG A 48 9.33 8.36 -2.30
C ARG A 48 8.04 8.43 -1.48
N ILE A 49 7.25 7.36 -1.52
CA ILE A 49 6.18 7.11 -0.55
C ILE A 49 6.46 5.82 0.22
N ASP A 50 6.11 5.81 1.50
CA ASP A 50 6.13 4.63 2.35
C ASP A 50 4.69 4.23 2.68
N ILE A 51 4.27 3.04 2.26
CA ILE A 51 2.93 2.50 2.47
C ILE A 51 3.00 1.47 3.60
N SER A 52 2.28 1.74 4.69
CA SER A 52 2.21 0.87 5.85
C SER A 52 0.86 0.15 5.89
N PHE A 53 0.92 -1.18 6.02
CA PHE A 53 -0.23 -2.06 6.17
C PHE A 53 -0.26 -2.63 7.59
N LYS A 54 -1.29 -2.27 8.37
CA LYS A 54 -1.53 -2.77 9.73
C LYS A 54 -2.52 -3.93 9.67
N TYR A 55 -2.08 -5.12 10.08
CA TYR A 55 -2.85 -6.36 10.02
C TYR A 55 -3.53 -6.62 11.38
N SER A 56 -4.87 -6.57 11.41
CA SER A 56 -5.73 -6.82 12.60
C SER A 56 -5.25 -6.19 13.90
N ALA A 57 -4.70 -4.97 13.81
CA ALA A 57 -4.05 -4.25 14.91
C ALA A 57 -2.85 -4.94 15.59
N ALA A 58 -2.39 -6.09 15.09
CA ALA A 58 -1.34 -6.90 15.69
C ALA A 58 0.07 -6.49 15.25
N PHE A 59 0.30 -6.39 13.93
CA PHE A 59 1.60 -6.03 13.38
C PHE A 59 1.46 -5.14 12.14
N THR A 60 2.54 -4.41 11.84
CA THR A 60 2.63 -3.52 10.68
C THR A 60 3.74 -3.99 9.76
N LYS A 61 3.49 -3.98 8.46
CA LYS A 61 4.53 -4.11 7.42
C LYS A 61 4.51 -2.88 6.55
N THR A 62 5.69 -2.38 6.21
CA THR A 62 5.85 -1.18 5.39
C THR A 62 6.62 -1.53 4.13
N ILE A 63 6.15 -1.02 3.01
CA ILE A 63 6.86 -1.06 1.72
C ILE A 63 7.11 0.36 1.24
N SER A 64 8.18 0.55 0.48
CA SER A 64 8.56 1.83 -0.09
C SER A 64 8.44 1.80 -1.60
N ILE A 65 7.87 2.84 -2.20
CA ILE A 65 7.77 3.00 -3.65
C ILE A 65 8.41 4.33 -4.03
N ARG A 66 9.21 4.34 -5.09
CA ARG A 66 9.85 5.55 -5.62
C ARG A 66 9.27 5.87 -6.99
N GLY A 67 8.55 6.98 -7.08
CA GLY A 67 8.06 7.56 -8.31
C GLY A 67 9.23 8.16 -9.10
N ARG A 68 9.25 7.90 -10.39
CA ARG A 68 10.21 8.47 -11.34
C ARG A 68 9.39 9.02 -12.52
N PRO A 69 9.49 10.34 -12.81
CA PRO A 69 8.79 10.95 -13.92
C PRO A 69 9.27 10.40 -15.27
#